data_AF-A0A6L7S6Q5-F1
#
_entry.id   AF-A0A6L7S6Q5-F1
#
_cell.length_a   1.000
_cell.length_b   1.000
_cell.length_c   1.000
_cell.angle_alpha   90.00
_cell.angle_beta   90.00
_cell.angle_gamma   90.00
#
_symmetry.space_group_name_H-M   'P 1'
#
loop_
_entity.id
_entity.type
_entity.pdbx_description
1 polymer ?
#
loop_
_entity_poly.entity_id
_entity_poly.type
_entity_poly.pdbx_seq_one_letter_code
_entity_poly.pdbx_strand_id
1 'polypeptide(L)'
;MNWHGIAAIWRFEMGRFFRSILQSIVSPVVSTALYFVVFGAAIGSRMPEIEGVDYGAFIVPGLIMLTVLQQSVQNAGFGIYFPKFIGTIYEVLSAPISSLEIVIGYVGAAATKSMLIGLIILVTSLFF
;
A
#
# COMPACT_ATOMS: atom_id res chain seq x y z
N MET A 1 9.57 25.91 -1.00
CA MET A 1 9.29 24.50 -0.67
C MET A 1 9.66 24.26 0.79
N ASN A 2 8.65 24.17 1.66
CA ASN A 2 8.77 23.91 3.08
C ASN A 2 8.90 22.39 3.33
N TRP A 3 10.13 21.89 3.19
CA TRP A 3 10.45 20.48 3.42
C TRP A 3 10.11 19.98 4.83
N HIS A 4 10.12 20.88 5.82
CA HIS A 4 9.74 20.54 7.19
C HIS A 4 8.24 20.24 7.30
N GLY A 5 7.38 21.03 6.64
CA GLY A 5 5.93 20.78 6.58
C GLY A 5 5.60 19.45 5.91
N ILE A 6 6.24 19.17 4.77
CA ILE A 6 6.11 17.89 4.06
C ILE A 6 6.53 16.72 4.97
N ALA A 7 7.71 16.83 5.59
CA ALA A 7 8.23 15.78 6.47
C ALA A 7 7.37 15.58 7.72
N ALA A 8 6.76 16.63 8.26
CA ALA A 8 5.85 16.54 9.40
C ALA A 8 4.59 15.73 9.04
N ILE A 9 3.95 16.03 7.90
CA ILE A 9 2.79 15.27 7.41
C ILE A 9 3.16 13.81 7.17
N TRP A 10 4.29 13.57 6.49
CA TRP A 10 4.76 12.22 6.22
C TRP A 10 5.02 11.43 7.51
N ARG A 11 5.72 12.03 8.49
CA ARG A 11 6.02 11.38 9.79
C ARG A 11 4.75 11.09 10.59
N PHE A 12 3.78 12.00 10.58
CA PHE A 12 2.49 11.80 11.24
C PHE A 12 1.74 10.60 10.64
N GLU A 13 1.67 10.53 9.32
CA GLU A 13 1.02 9.44 8.58
C GLU A 13 1.73 8.09 8.78
N MET A 14 3.06 8.08 8.80
CA MET A 14 3.85 6.88 9.11
C MET A 14 3.63 6.45 10.57
N GLY A 15 3.63 7.39 11.52
CA GLY A 15 3.34 7.10 12.93
C GLY A 15 1.92 6.56 13.15
N ARG A 16 0.95 6.96 12.33
CA ARG A 16 -0.40 6.37 12.31
C ARG A 16 -0.36 4.93 11.79
N PHE A 17 0.34 4.70 10.68
CA PHE A 17 0.49 3.37 10.09
C PHE A 17 1.17 2.36 11.03
N PHE A 18 2.23 2.78 11.73
CA PHE A 18 2.91 1.89 12.68
C PHE A 18 2.07 1.54 13.91
N ARG A 19 1.07 2.37 14.28
CA ARG A 19 0.12 2.05 15.36
C ARG A 19 -0.90 0.99 14.95
N SER A 20 -1.07 0.73 13.65
CA SER A 20 -2.03 -0.22 13.09
C SER A 20 -1.39 -1.33 12.25
N ILE A 21 -0.14 -1.72 12.53
CA ILE A 21 0.63 -2.71 11.74
C ILE A 21 -0.14 -4.00 11.46
N LEU A 22 -0.81 -4.55 12.48
CA LEU A 22 -1.57 -5.79 12.33
C LEU A 22 -2.66 -5.64 11.25
N GLN A 23 -3.39 -4.53 11.24
CA GLN A 23 -4.42 -4.31 10.24
C GLN A 23 -3.82 -3.88 8.89
N SER A 24 -2.84 -2.97 8.91
CA SER A 24 -2.33 -2.31 7.72
C SER A 24 -1.33 -3.14 6.91
N ILE A 25 -0.69 -4.14 7.52
CA ILE A 25 0.28 -5.03 6.85
C ILE A 25 -0.23 -6.47 6.82
N VAL A 26 -0.61 -7.03 7.98
CA VAL A 26 -0.92 -8.46 8.03
C VAL A 26 -2.17 -8.78 7.21
N SER A 27 -3.22 -7.95 7.29
CA SER A 27 -4.44 -8.19 6.52
C SER A 27 -4.19 -8.27 5.01
N PRO A 28 -3.58 -7.27 4.33
CA PRO A 28 -3.34 -7.36 2.89
C PRO A 28 -2.36 -8.49 2.54
N VAL A 29 -1.32 -8.73 3.33
CA VAL A 29 -0.35 -9.81 3.06
C VAL A 29 -1.02 -11.18 3.13
N VAL A 30 -1.85 -11.43 4.14
CA VAL A 30 -2.59 -12.70 4.27
C VAL A 30 -3.57 -12.87 3.12
N SER A 31 -4.33 -11.83 2.75
CA SER A 31 -5.24 -11.91 1.61
C SER A 31 -4.51 -12.25 0.30
N THR A 32 -3.37 -11.62 0.03
CA THR A 32 -2.59 -11.90 -1.17
C THR A 32 -1.91 -13.26 -1.12
N ALA A 33 -1.45 -13.71 0.04
CA ALA A 33 -0.93 -15.08 0.22
C ALA A 33 -2.01 -16.13 -0.02
N LEU A 34 -3.25 -15.90 0.43
CA LEU A 34 -4.38 -16.79 0.11
C LEU A 34 -4.65 -16.83 -1.39
N TYR A 35 -4.50 -15.70 -2.10
CA TYR A 35 -4.56 -15.71 -3.57
C TYR A 35 -3.44 -16.54 -4.20
N PHE A 36 -2.21 -16.50 -3.68
CA PHE A 36 -1.13 -17.39 -4.15
C PHE A 36 -1.46 -18.86 -3.91
N VAL A 37 -2.02 -19.23 -2.76
CA VAL A 37 -2.41 -20.62 -2.47
C VAL A 37 -3.50 -21.10 -3.43
N VAL A 38 -4.54 -20.28 -3.64
CA VAL A 38 -5.68 -20.67 -4.48
C VAL A 38 -5.29 -20.69 -5.96
N PHE A 39 -4.68 -19.62 -6.46
CA PHE A 39 -4.36 -19.51 -7.88
C PHE A 39 -3.07 -20.25 -8.24
N GLY A 40 -2.02 -20.16 -7.43
CA GLY A 40 -0.75 -20.84 -7.67
C GLY A 40 -0.84 -22.35 -7.43
N ALA A 41 -1.08 -22.78 -6.19
CA ALA A 41 -1.01 -24.20 -5.84
C ALA A 41 -2.26 -25.00 -6.26
N ALA A 42 -3.47 -24.50 -5.97
CA ALA A 42 -4.69 -25.28 -6.18
C ALA A 42 -5.14 -25.31 -7.65
N ILE A 43 -5.10 -24.16 -8.33
CA ILE A 43 -5.55 -24.03 -9.73
C ILE A 43 -4.37 -24.19 -10.70
N GLY A 44 -3.18 -23.66 -10.37
CA GLY A 44 -2.01 -23.66 -11.27
C GLY A 44 -1.55 -25.04 -11.70
N SER A 45 -1.65 -26.06 -10.83
CA SER A 45 -1.33 -27.47 -11.18
C SER A 45 -2.20 -28.06 -12.31
N ARG A 46 -3.32 -27.42 -12.65
CA ARG A 46 -4.22 -27.82 -13.73
C ARG A 46 -4.13 -26.89 -14.94
N MET A 47 -3.35 -25.82 -14.84
CA MET A 47 -3.23 -24.84 -15.92
C MET A 47 -2.01 -25.16 -16.79
N PRO A 48 -2.16 -25.09 -18.13
CA PRO A 48 -1.02 -25.21 -19.02
C PRO A 48 -0.06 -24.04 -18.82
N GLU A 49 1.22 -24.29 -19.11
CA GLU A 49 2.23 -23.24 -19.12
C GLU A 49 1.85 -22.11 -20.09
N ILE A 50 2.10 -20.88 -19.67
CA ILE A 50 1.85 -19.69 -20.48
C ILE A 50 3.18 -19.31 -21.12
N GLU A 51 3.32 -19.52 -22.43
CA GLU A 51 4.54 -19.20 -23.17
C GLU A 51 5.81 -19.85 -22.58
N GLY A 52 5.68 -21.04 -21.98
CA GLY A 52 6.78 -21.76 -21.31
C GLY A 52 7.10 -21.29 -19.89
N VAL A 53 6.25 -20.43 -19.31
CA VAL A 53 6.33 -19.98 -17.92
C VAL A 53 5.25 -20.68 -17.09
N ASP A 54 5.62 -21.17 -15.91
CA ASP A 54 4.69 -21.73 -14.94
C ASP A 54 3.61 -20.70 -14.55
N TYR A 55 2.36 -21.16 -14.43
CA TYR A 55 1.23 -20.28 -14.12
C TYR A 55 1.44 -19.50 -12.82
N GLY A 56 2.02 -20.13 -11.79
CA GLY A 56 2.33 -19.49 -10.51
C GLY A 56 3.28 -18.30 -10.69
N ALA A 57 4.37 -18.50 -11.42
CA ALA A 57 5.34 -17.44 -11.72
C ALA A 57 4.73 -16.29 -12.54
N PHE A 58 3.77 -16.60 -13.43
CA PHE A 58 3.07 -15.59 -14.23
C PHE A 58 2.11 -14.72 -13.39
N ILE A 59 1.36 -15.30 -12.45
CA ILE A 59 0.36 -14.55 -11.66
C ILE A 59 0.96 -13.71 -10.53
N VAL A 60 2.13 -14.10 -10.00
CA VAL A 60 2.73 -13.47 -8.83
C VAL A 60 2.92 -11.95 -9.01
N PRO A 61 3.55 -11.47 -10.10
CA PRO A 61 3.67 -10.03 -10.35
C PRO A 61 2.32 -9.32 -10.47
N GLY A 62 1.32 -9.98 -11.09
CA GLY A 62 -0.02 -9.43 -11.25
C GLY A 62 -0.74 -9.21 -9.92
N LEU A 63 -0.67 -10.18 -9.01
CA LEU A 63 -1.28 -10.10 -7.67
C LEU A 63 -0.56 -9.09 -6.77
N ILE A 64 0.77 -8.98 -6.88
CA ILE A 64 1.56 -7.94 -6.20
C ILE A 64 1.11 -6.56 -6.69
N MET A 65 1.04 -6.35 -8.00
CA MET A 65 0.61 -5.08 -8.59
C MET A 65 -0.82 -4.72 -8.21
N LEU A 66 -1.74 -5.68 -8.23
CA LEU A 66 -3.12 -5.47 -7.77
C LEU A 66 -3.14 -4.94 -6.33
N THR A 67 -2.35 -5.57 -5.45
CA THR A 67 -2.31 -5.19 -4.03
C THR A 67 -1.70 -3.81 -3.84
N VAL A 68 -0.58 -3.49 -4.53
CA VAL A 68 0.05 -2.17 -4.48
C VAL A 68 -0.89 -1.08 -4.98
N LEU A 69 -1.63 -1.33 -6.07
CA LEU A 69 -2.62 -0.38 -6.60
C LEU A 69 -3.76 -0.14 -5.62
N GLN A 70 -4.34 -1.21 -5.06
CA GLN A 70 -5.42 -1.08 -4.08
C GLN A 70 -4.94 -0.35 -2.82
N GLN A 71 -3.78 -0.74 -2.29
CA GLN A 71 -3.23 -0.13 -1.07
C GLN A 71 -2.83 1.32 -1.27
N SER A 72 -2.26 1.70 -2.41
CA SER A 72 -1.89 3.09 -2.69
C SER A 72 -3.12 4.00 -2.74
N VAL A 73 -4.17 3.58 -3.44
CA VAL A 73 -5.44 4.33 -3.54
C VAL A 73 -6.13 4.42 -2.19
N GLN A 74 -6.25 3.31 -1.46
CA GLN A 74 -6.91 3.31 -0.14
C GLN A 74 -6.14 4.16 0.89
N ASN A 75 -4.80 4.03 0.95
CA ASN A 75 -4.00 4.80 1.90
C ASN A 75 -3.97 6.30 1.57
N ALA A 76 -3.91 6.67 0.29
CA ALA A 76 -3.95 8.07 -0.15
C ALA A 76 -5.33 8.69 0.13
N GLY A 77 -6.40 7.99 -0.24
CA GLY A 77 -7.77 8.43 0.00
C GLY A 77 -8.06 8.60 1.48
N PHE A 78 -7.70 7.61 2.31
CA PHE A 78 -7.93 7.65 3.74
C PHE A 78 -7.16 8.79 4.43
N GLY A 79 -5.88 9.00 4.06
CA GLY A 79 -5.04 10.05 4.64
C GLY A 79 -5.60 11.46 4.45
N ILE A 80 -6.30 11.71 3.34
CA ILE A 80 -6.90 13.02 3.04
C ILE A 80 -8.34 13.11 3.56
N TYR A 81 -9.14 12.07 3.36
CA TYR A 81 -10.56 12.08 3.69
C TYR A 81 -10.81 12.06 5.21
N PHE A 82 -10.03 11.28 5.96
CA PHE A 82 -10.31 11.06 7.37
C PHE A 82 -10.11 12.33 8.24
N PRO A 83 -9.02 13.13 8.07
CA PRO A 83 -8.91 14.43 8.74
C PRO A 83 -10.03 15.40 8.35
N LYS A 84 -10.52 15.34 7.11
CA LYS A 84 -11.66 16.15 6.67
C LYS A 84 -12.96 15.72 7.38
N PHE A 85 -13.16 14.41 7.54
CA PHE A 85 -14.33 13.85 8.20
C PHE A 85 -14.37 14.17 9.71
N ILE A 86 -13.22 14.11 10.39
CA ILE A 86 -13.12 14.42 11.83
C ILE A 86 -13.05 15.94 12.10
N GLY A 87 -12.64 16.73 11.10
CA GLY A 87 -12.45 18.18 11.24
C GLY A 87 -11.03 18.57 11.64
N THR A 88 -10.09 17.64 11.79
CA THR A 88 -8.67 17.95 12.06
C THR A 88 -7.94 18.51 10.84
N ILE A 89 -8.56 18.51 9.65
CA ILE A 89 -7.98 19.11 8.44
C ILE A 89 -7.70 20.62 8.61
N TYR A 90 -8.42 21.30 9.49
CA TYR A 90 -8.19 22.73 9.76
C TYR A 90 -6.81 22.99 10.37
N GLU A 91 -6.21 22.03 11.09
CA GLU A 91 -4.85 22.15 11.62
C GLU A 91 -3.84 22.32 10.47
N VAL A 92 -3.97 21.49 9.43
CA VAL A 92 -3.12 21.54 8.24
C VAL A 92 -3.39 22.80 7.42
N LEU A 93 -4.66 23.23 7.32
CA LEU A 93 -5.04 24.45 6.59
C LEU A 93 -4.65 25.75 7.32
N SER A 94 -4.50 25.71 8.64
CA SER A 94 -4.05 26.84 9.46
C SER A 94 -2.54 27.04 9.43
N ALA A 95 -1.78 25.98 9.11
CA ALA A 95 -0.34 26.04 8.98
C ALA A 95 0.06 26.76 7.67
N PRO A 96 1.20 27.48 7.64
CA PRO A 96 1.72 28.12 6.43
C PRO A 96 2.35 27.06 5.48
N ILE A 97 1.51 26.18 4.93
CA ILE A 97 1.88 25.10 4.02
C ILE A 97 1.03 25.24 2.74
N SER A 98 1.67 25.17 1.58
CA SER A 98 0.98 25.24 0.29
C SER A 98 0.24 23.93 -0.05
N SER A 99 -0.79 24.01 -0.89
CA SER A 99 -1.57 22.85 -1.32
C SER A 99 -0.71 21.75 -1.96
N LEU A 100 0.33 22.12 -2.72
CA LEU A 100 1.25 21.15 -3.33
C LEU A 100 2.07 20.40 -2.29
N GLU A 101 2.55 21.08 -1.25
CA GLU A 101 3.32 20.47 -0.17
C GLU A 101 2.47 19.48 0.64
N ILE A 102 1.19 19.81 0.87
CA ILE A 102 0.22 18.91 1.52
C ILE A 102 0.04 17.63 0.69
N VAL A 103 -0.18 17.78 -0.62
CA VAL A 103 -0.36 16.64 -1.54
C VAL A 103 0.90 15.77 -1.54
N ILE A 104 2.09 16.35 -1.66
CA ILE A 104 3.36 15.62 -1.65
C ILE A 104 3.53 14.85 -0.33
N GLY A 105 3.18 15.44 0.81
CA GLY A 105 3.24 14.78 2.12
C GLY A 105 2.35 13.54 2.21
N TYR A 106 1.06 13.68 1.86
CA TYR A 106 0.10 12.57 1.92
C TYR A 106 0.38 11.50 0.87
N VAL A 107 0.66 11.89 -0.37
CA VAL A 107 0.98 10.95 -1.46
C VAL A 107 2.30 10.25 -1.19
N GLY A 108 3.31 10.96 -0.72
CA GLY A 108 4.60 10.37 -0.33
C GLY A 108 4.45 9.34 0.79
N ALA A 109 3.59 9.61 1.78
CA ALA A 109 3.30 8.64 2.84
C ALA A 109 2.55 7.43 2.28
N ALA A 110 1.52 7.63 1.45
CA ALA A 110 0.76 6.55 0.82
C ALA A 110 1.66 5.65 -0.03
N ALA A 111 2.50 6.24 -0.88
CA ALA A 111 3.46 5.53 -1.73
C ALA A 111 4.45 4.69 -0.91
N THR A 112 5.00 5.26 0.16
CA THR A 112 5.92 4.54 1.06
C THR A 112 5.24 3.31 1.68
N LYS A 113 4.00 3.48 2.18
CA LYS A 113 3.22 2.39 2.79
C LYS A 113 2.90 1.28 1.77
N SER A 114 2.43 1.64 0.58
CA SER A 114 2.10 0.65 -0.47
C SER A 114 3.35 -0.07 -0.99
N MET A 115 4.49 0.62 -1.11
CA MET A 115 5.74 0.01 -1.55
C MET A 115 6.29 -0.97 -0.51
N LEU A 116 6.18 -0.64 0.78
CA LEU A 116 6.52 -1.55 1.87
C LEU A 116 5.66 -2.81 1.85
N ILE A 117 4.34 -2.68 1.67
CA ILE A 117 3.43 -3.85 1.55
C ILE A 117 3.80 -4.69 0.32
N GLY A 118 4.01 -4.05 -0.84
CA GLY A 118 4.42 -4.74 -2.07
C GLY A 118 5.73 -5.52 -1.91
N LEU A 119 6.72 -4.94 -1.22
CA LEU A 119 7.99 -5.60 -0.93
C LEU A 119 7.79 -6.81 0.00
N ILE A 120 6.97 -6.69 1.03
CA ILE A 120 6.66 -7.81 1.93
C ILE A 120 5.97 -8.94 1.16
N ILE A 121 5.03 -8.62 0.27
CA ILE A 121 4.35 -9.62 -0.55
C ILE A 121 5.32 -10.27 -1.54
N LEU A 122 6.23 -9.51 -2.14
CA LEU A 122 7.28 -10.04 -3.03
C LEU A 122 8.19 -11.03 -2.29
N VAL A 123 8.59 -10.72 -1.06
CA VAL A 123 9.37 -11.65 -0.23
C VAL A 123 8.52 -12.87 0.13
N THR A 124 7.25 -12.66 0.44
CA THR A 124 6.30 -13.74 0.78
C THR A 124 6.05 -14.68 -0.40
N SER A 125 6.02 -14.16 -1.64
CA SER A 125 5.83 -14.98 -2.84
C SER A 125 6.99 -15.92 -3.14
N LEU A 126 8.20 -15.69 -2.57
CA LEU A 126 9.32 -16.62 -2.73
C LEU A 126 9.11 -17.96 -2.00
N PHE A 127 8.10 -18.05 -1.13
CA PHE A 127 7.76 -19.26 -0.38
C PHE A 127 6.63 -20.08 -1.03
N PHE A 128 6.08 -19.63 -2.15
CA PHE A 128 5.00 -20.28 -2.90
C PHE A 128 5.49 -20.67 -4.30
#